data_AF-A0A7S2PA64-F1
#
_entry.id   AF-A0A7S2PA64-F1
#
_cell.length_a   1.000
_cell.length_b   1.000
_cell.length_c   1.000
_cell.angle_alpha   90.00
_cell.angle_beta   90.00
_cell.angle_gamma   90.00
#
_symmetry.space_group_name_H-M   'P 1'
#
loop_
_entity.id
_entity.type
_entity.pdbx_description
1 polymer ?
#
loop_
_entity_poly.entity_id
_entity_poly.type
_entity_poly.pdbx_seq_one_letter_code
_entity_poly.pdbx_strand_id
1 'polypeptide(L)'
;MDSHPRSRGQGRGRGRGRGRGGGGRWRNNNSSSNNYYGRGGGQHTSRRQNHHQPPLRGVTRSAPAPPYSLPIPDKLISIENSDDTDEYNFLTIAVEGCAHGNLDEIYRAISESSQAQTQPVDLLLCCGDFQSLRNEADYDTLAVPDKYKSMGDFYKYYKGEKKVPIPTVFIGGNHEASGYLQELFYGGWAAPD
;
A
#
# COMPACT_ATOMS: atom_id res chain seq x y z
N MET A 1 -26.64 66.32 -3.95
CA MET A 1 -27.14 66.82 -2.66
C MET A 1 -27.83 65.62 -2.04
N ASP A 2 -27.39 64.93 -0.99
CA ASP A 2 -26.38 65.16 0.05
C ASP A 2 -25.90 63.77 0.55
N SER A 3 -24.60 63.63 0.83
CA SER A 3 -23.99 63.40 2.16
C SER A 3 -23.77 61.92 2.58
N HIS A 4 -22.49 61.52 2.52
CA HIS A 4 -21.85 60.40 3.26
C HIS A 4 -21.75 60.72 4.79
N PRO A 5 -21.02 59.95 5.63
CA PRO A 5 -21.08 58.53 6.04
C PRO A 5 -21.01 58.41 7.61
N ARG A 6 -20.89 57.20 8.20
CA ARG A 6 -20.28 56.82 9.53
C ARG A 6 -20.96 55.54 10.06
N SER A 7 -20.38 54.63 10.85
CA SER A 7 -19.05 54.47 11.44
C SER A 7 -18.90 53.04 11.98
N ARG A 8 -17.66 52.57 11.92
CA ARG A 8 -16.97 51.47 12.64
C ARG A 8 -17.56 51.08 14.01
N GLY A 9 -17.61 49.77 14.25
CA GLY A 9 -17.48 49.14 15.57
C GLY A 9 -16.26 48.24 15.61
N GLN A 10 -15.22 48.65 16.35
CA GLN A 10 -14.07 47.83 16.74
C GLN A 10 -14.44 47.06 18.02
N GLY A 11 -14.05 45.78 18.10
CA GLY A 11 -14.08 45.00 19.34
C GLY A 11 -12.93 44.00 19.35
N ARG A 12 -11.89 44.32 20.13
CA ARG A 12 -10.65 43.57 20.36
C ARG A 12 -10.82 42.59 21.54
N GLY A 13 -10.07 41.49 21.55
CA GLY A 13 -9.64 40.77 22.78
C GLY A 13 -9.86 39.25 22.70
N ARG A 14 -8.87 38.43 22.30
CA ARG A 14 -7.74 37.87 23.09
C ARG A 14 -8.16 37.02 24.29
N GLY A 15 -7.90 35.71 24.21
CA GLY A 15 -7.91 34.80 25.35
C GLY A 15 -7.45 33.38 24.99
N ARG A 16 -6.14 33.16 24.97
CA ARG A 16 -5.49 31.85 24.81
C ARG A 16 -5.55 31.10 26.15
N GLY A 17 -6.13 29.90 26.17
CA GLY A 17 -6.09 28.96 27.29
C GLY A 17 -5.45 27.64 26.84
N ARG A 18 -4.30 27.32 27.42
CA ARG A 18 -3.42 26.18 27.06
C ARG A 18 -3.94 24.88 27.70
N GLY A 19 -4.36 23.91 26.89
CA GLY A 19 -4.48 22.51 27.29
C GLY A 19 -3.17 21.78 27.04
N ARG A 20 -2.47 21.41 28.12
CA ARG A 20 -1.30 20.51 28.09
C ARG A 20 -1.80 19.07 28.02
N GLY A 21 -1.54 18.38 26.91
CA GLY A 21 -1.73 16.93 26.76
C GLY A 21 -0.44 16.33 26.21
N GLY A 22 0.08 15.30 26.89
CA GLY A 22 1.46 14.84 26.80
C GLY A 22 1.90 14.31 25.43
N GLY A 23 3.01 14.86 24.93
CA GLY A 23 3.81 14.24 23.89
C GLY A 23 4.71 13.16 24.50
N GLY A 24 4.29 11.90 24.32
CA GLY A 24 5.13 10.73 24.56
C GLY A 24 6.32 10.74 23.60
N ARG A 25 7.52 10.78 24.17
CA ARG A 25 8.79 10.66 23.47
C ARG A 25 8.95 9.23 22.96
N TRP A 26 8.82 9.01 21.65
CA TRP A 26 9.29 7.78 21.02
C TRP A 26 10.80 7.88 20.81
N ARG A 27 11.53 7.24 21.73
CA ARG A 27 12.98 7.01 21.63
C ARG A 27 13.23 5.93 20.58
N ASN A 28 14.05 6.27 19.59
CA ASN A 28 14.59 5.34 18.62
C ASN A 28 15.73 4.55 19.29
N ASN A 29 15.52 3.26 19.56
CA ASN A 29 16.55 2.35 20.05
C ASN A 29 16.88 1.36 18.92
N ASN A 30 17.93 1.64 18.15
CA ASN A 30 18.63 0.59 17.42
C ASN A 30 20.12 0.76 17.61
N SER A 31 20.61 0.24 18.73
CA SER A 31 22.03 -0.05 18.96
C SER A 31 22.12 -1.53 19.30
N SER A 32 22.39 -2.35 18.29
CA SER A 32 22.91 -3.70 18.47
C SER A 32 24.18 -3.83 17.65
N SER A 33 25.25 -3.33 18.25
CA SER A 33 26.60 -3.76 17.99
C SER A 33 26.74 -5.24 18.35
N ASN A 34 27.12 -6.08 17.39
CA ASN A 34 27.73 -7.37 17.68
C ASN A 34 28.90 -7.60 16.71
N ASN A 35 30.10 -7.28 17.19
CA ASN A 35 31.35 -7.88 16.71
C ASN A 35 31.35 -9.35 17.14
N TYR A 36 31.89 -10.27 16.32
CA TYR A 36 32.60 -11.48 16.79
C TYR A 36 33.32 -12.14 15.58
N TYR A 37 34.68 -12.14 15.61
CA TYR A 37 35.72 -13.01 15.00
C TYR A 37 35.71 -13.22 13.46
N GLY A 38 36.82 -13.23 12.71
CA GLY A 38 38.23 -13.40 13.02
C GLY A 38 38.85 -14.36 11.99
N ARG A 39 39.98 -13.96 11.39
CA ARG A 39 40.95 -14.74 10.58
C ARG A 39 40.53 -15.21 9.16
N GLY A 40 41.08 -14.54 8.15
CA GLY A 40 41.31 -15.08 6.81
C GLY A 40 42.78 -14.90 6.41
N GLY A 41 43.51 -16.01 6.32
CA GLY A 41 44.88 -16.07 5.82
C GLY A 41 45.16 -17.48 5.31
N GLY A 42 45.75 -17.58 4.11
CA GLY A 42 46.24 -18.84 3.56
C GLY A 42 45.78 -19.11 2.13
N GLN A 43 46.58 -18.62 1.18
CA GLN A 43 46.64 -19.16 -0.18
C GLN A 43 47.22 -20.58 -0.10
N HIS A 44 46.68 -21.54 -0.87
CA HIS A 44 47.50 -22.60 -1.46
C HIS A 44 46.78 -23.27 -2.63
N THR A 45 47.59 -23.55 -3.64
CA THR A 45 47.28 -24.02 -4.97
C THR A 45 47.15 -25.54 -5.04
N SER A 46 46.55 -25.98 -6.14
CA SER A 46 46.86 -27.19 -6.92
C SER A 46 45.98 -28.44 -6.76
N ARG A 47 45.56 -28.89 -7.95
CA ARG A 47 45.62 -30.26 -8.49
C ARG A 47 44.31 -31.03 -8.62
N ARG A 48 43.84 -31.03 -9.88
CA ARG A 48 42.91 -31.96 -10.52
C ARG A 48 43.17 -33.42 -10.13
N GLN A 49 42.11 -34.15 -9.79
CA GLN A 49 41.94 -35.57 -10.15
C GLN A 49 40.48 -35.83 -10.52
N ASN A 50 40.29 -36.33 -11.74
CA ASN A 50 39.00 -36.76 -12.28
C ASN A 50 38.65 -38.14 -11.73
N HIS A 51 37.51 -38.26 -11.03
CA HIS A 51 36.88 -39.55 -10.74
C HIS A 51 35.49 -39.59 -11.36
N HIS A 52 35.30 -40.55 -12.26
CA HIS A 52 34.03 -40.89 -12.87
C HIS A 52 33.10 -41.52 -11.83
N GLN A 53 31.91 -40.95 -11.62
CA GLN A 53 30.77 -41.60 -10.98
C GLN A 53 29.67 -41.83 -12.03
N PRO A 54 29.03 -43.01 -12.10
CA PRO A 54 27.84 -43.20 -12.92
C PRO A 54 26.61 -42.56 -12.25
N PRO A 55 25.62 -42.05 -13.02
CA PRO A 55 24.46 -41.38 -12.44
C PRO A 55 23.48 -42.38 -11.82
N LEU A 56 23.09 -42.12 -10.57
CA LEU A 56 22.03 -42.85 -9.89
C LEU A 56 20.65 -42.42 -10.43
N ARG A 57 19.80 -43.41 -10.67
CA ARG A 57 18.38 -43.30 -11.07
C ARG A 57 17.64 -42.22 -10.26
N GLY A 58 16.96 -41.32 -10.97
CA GLY A 58 16.07 -40.31 -10.40
C GLY A 58 14.88 -40.96 -9.66
N VAL A 59 14.96 -40.96 -8.34
CA VAL A 59 13.80 -41.11 -7.45
C VAL A 59 13.13 -39.74 -7.40
N THR A 60 11.89 -39.64 -7.87
CA THR A 60 11.04 -38.47 -7.67
C THR A 60 10.82 -38.29 -6.17
N ARG A 61 11.66 -37.47 -5.52
CA ARG A 61 11.41 -37.04 -4.16
C ARG A 61 10.33 -35.97 -4.23
N SER A 62 9.13 -36.30 -3.77
CA SER A 62 8.15 -35.31 -3.33
C SER A 62 8.86 -34.31 -2.42
N ALA A 63 8.75 -33.03 -2.74
CA ALA A 63 9.35 -31.97 -1.94
C ALA A 63 8.85 -32.07 -0.49
N PRO A 64 9.71 -31.95 0.52
CA PRO A 64 9.27 -31.90 1.91
C PRO A 64 8.45 -30.63 2.14
N ALA A 65 7.32 -30.77 2.84
CA ALA A 65 6.49 -29.64 3.25
C ALA A 65 7.34 -28.57 3.97
N PRO A 66 7.10 -27.27 3.73
CA PRO A 66 7.90 -26.20 4.31
C PRO A 66 7.83 -26.24 5.86
N PRO A 67 8.95 -26.01 6.56
CA PRO A 67 9.06 -26.23 8.01
C PRO A 67 8.33 -25.19 8.89
N TYR A 68 7.43 -24.38 8.31
CA TYR A 68 6.71 -23.34 9.04
C TYR A 68 5.24 -23.32 8.62
N SER A 69 4.41 -24.13 9.29
CA SER A 69 2.98 -23.87 9.37
C SER A 69 2.79 -22.68 10.32
N LEU A 70 2.80 -21.47 9.77
CA LEU A 70 2.38 -20.29 10.53
C LEU A 70 0.96 -20.54 11.04
N PRO A 71 0.64 -20.17 12.30
CA PRO A 71 -0.71 -20.31 12.82
C PRO A 71 -1.66 -19.53 11.91
N ILE A 72 -2.66 -20.23 11.37
CA ILE A 72 -3.74 -19.66 10.57
C ILE A 72 -4.37 -18.55 11.42
N PRO A 73 -4.30 -17.27 11.00
CA PRO A 73 -4.91 -16.20 11.78
C PRO A 73 -6.40 -16.48 12.01
N ASP A 74 -6.87 -16.29 13.25
CA ASP A 74 -8.25 -16.62 13.72
C ASP A 74 -9.39 -15.95 12.91
N LYS A 75 -9.05 -15.08 11.96
CA LYS A 75 -9.99 -14.43 11.03
C LYS A 75 -9.42 -14.38 9.61
N LEU A 76 -9.16 -15.55 9.02
CA LEU A 76 -9.07 -15.65 7.57
C LEU A 76 -10.47 -15.83 6.99
N ILE A 77 -10.82 -14.98 6.03
CA ILE A 77 -11.95 -15.24 5.15
C ILE A 77 -11.45 -16.27 4.15
N SER A 78 -11.65 -17.56 4.44
CA SER A 78 -11.32 -18.66 3.52
C SER A 78 -12.44 -18.82 2.50
N ILE A 79 -12.10 -18.68 1.21
CA ILE A 79 -12.99 -19.01 0.10
C ILE A 79 -12.62 -20.44 -0.33
N GLU A 80 -13.52 -21.39 -0.08
CA GLU A 80 -13.33 -22.80 -0.44
C GLU A 80 -13.63 -22.98 -1.93
N ASN A 81 -12.62 -23.36 -2.72
CA ASN A 81 -12.82 -23.85 -4.08
C ASN A 81 -12.83 -25.38 -4.05
N SER A 82 -13.87 -25.99 -4.62
CA SER A 82 -14.17 -27.42 -4.55
C SER A 82 -13.41 -28.27 -5.57
N ASP A 83 -12.12 -27.99 -5.78
CA ASP A 83 -11.26 -28.84 -6.62
C ASP A 83 -10.36 -29.70 -5.71
N ASP A 84 -10.44 -31.02 -5.91
CA ASP A 84 -10.00 -32.17 -5.09
C ASP A 84 -8.48 -32.27 -4.79
N THR A 85 -7.79 -31.17 -4.52
CA THR A 85 -6.42 -31.16 -4.03
C THR A 85 -6.35 -30.42 -2.70
N ASP A 86 -5.88 -31.08 -1.64
CA ASP A 86 -5.68 -30.55 -0.27
C ASP A 86 -4.70 -29.34 -0.17
N GLU A 87 -4.39 -28.68 -1.27
CA GLU A 87 -3.61 -27.44 -1.33
C GLU A 87 -4.55 -26.23 -1.18
N TYR A 88 -4.70 -25.74 0.05
CA TYR A 88 -5.43 -24.50 0.32
C TYR A 88 -4.64 -23.31 -0.24
N ASN A 89 -5.14 -22.70 -1.33
CA ASN A 89 -4.69 -21.37 -1.74
C ASN A 89 -5.33 -20.33 -0.83
N PHE A 90 -4.53 -19.70 0.03
CA PHE A 90 -4.98 -18.58 0.86
C PHE A 90 -4.97 -17.29 0.04
N LEU A 91 -6.11 -16.61 -0.01
CA LEU A 91 -6.23 -15.27 -0.60
C LEU A 91 -5.89 -14.21 0.45
N THR A 92 -4.85 -13.41 0.19
CA THR A 92 -4.42 -12.32 1.07
C THR A 92 -4.92 -10.99 0.53
N ILE A 93 -5.79 -10.31 1.28
CA ILE A 93 -6.41 -9.05 0.88
C ILE A 93 -5.88 -7.91 1.75
N ALA A 94 -5.31 -6.89 1.11
CA ALA A 94 -5.02 -5.62 1.77
C ALA A 94 -6.27 -4.74 1.79
N VAL A 95 -6.50 -4.05 2.90
CA VAL A 95 -7.64 -3.14 3.08
C VAL A 95 -7.11 -1.76 3.42
N GLU A 96 -7.44 -0.79 2.58
CA GLU A 96 -7.17 0.63 2.78
C GLU A 96 -8.48 1.36 3.09
N GLY A 97 -8.43 2.29 4.04
CA GLY A 97 -9.57 3.09 4.42
C GLY A 97 -9.84 4.19 3.39
N CYS A 98 -9.19 5.33 3.58
CA CYS A 98 -9.30 6.51 2.71
C CYS A 98 -7.96 6.75 2.01
N ALA A 99 -7.91 6.59 0.68
CA ALA A 99 -6.64 6.67 -0.05
C ALA A 99 -6.12 8.11 -0.21
N HIS A 100 -7.03 9.09 -0.30
CA HIS A 100 -6.77 10.50 -0.53
C HIS A 100 -5.82 10.78 -1.73
N GLY A 101 -5.93 9.97 -2.79
CA GLY A 101 -5.12 10.07 -4.00
C GLY A 101 -3.66 9.62 -3.87
N ASN A 102 -3.23 9.05 -2.74
CA ASN A 102 -1.83 8.63 -2.49
C ASN A 102 -1.55 7.18 -2.90
N LEU A 103 -1.93 6.80 -4.12
CA LEU A 103 -1.82 5.42 -4.60
C LEU A 103 -0.38 4.91 -4.63
N ASP A 104 0.59 5.76 -4.97
CA ASP A 104 2.00 5.35 -5.02
C ASP A 104 2.51 4.90 -3.63
N GLU A 105 2.07 5.58 -2.57
CA GLU A 105 2.45 5.25 -1.20
C GLU A 105 1.77 3.97 -0.70
N ILE A 106 0.48 3.80 -1.01
CA ILE A 106 -0.27 2.58 -0.67
C ILE A 106 0.38 1.35 -1.33
N TYR A 107 0.64 1.41 -2.63
CA TYR A 107 1.28 0.30 -3.33
C TYR A 107 2.70 0.01 -2.82
N ARG A 108 3.47 1.06 -2.49
CA ARG A 108 4.79 0.88 -1.86
C ARG A 108 4.67 0.16 -0.51
N ALA A 109 3.75 0.59 0.35
CA ALA A 109 3.55 -0.03 1.66
C ALA A 109 3.12 -1.50 1.55
N ILE A 110 2.27 -1.83 0.58
CA ILE A 110 1.86 -3.21 0.32
C ILE A 110 3.04 -4.05 -0.16
N SER A 111 3.85 -3.54 -1.08
CA SER A 111 5.05 -4.23 -1.56
C SER A 111 6.05 -4.49 -0.42
N GLU A 112 6.29 -3.51 0.44
CA GLU A 112 7.19 -3.66 1.60
C GLU A 112 6.66 -4.68 2.61
N SER A 113 5.36 -4.64 2.90
CA SER A 113 4.69 -5.58 3.81
C SER A 113 4.72 -7.03 3.27
N SER A 114 4.45 -7.20 1.98
CA SER A 114 4.47 -8.49 1.30
C SER A 114 5.86 -9.13 1.32
N GLN A 115 6.90 -8.33 1.06
CA GLN A 115 8.30 -8.79 1.15
C GLN A 115 8.68 -9.19 2.57
N ALA A 116 8.26 -8.42 3.58
CA ALA A 116 8.56 -8.72 4.98
C ALA A 116 7.89 -10.01 5.48
N GLN A 117 6.68 -10.30 5.00
CA GLN A 117 5.90 -11.47 5.42
C GLN A 117 6.12 -12.70 4.52
N THR A 118 6.89 -12.56 3.43
CA THR A 118 7.09 -13.62 2.42
C THR A 118 5.75 -14.16 1.88
N GLN A 119 4.72 -13.31 1.87
CA GLN A 119 3.38 -13.66 1.42
C GLN A 119 2.91 -12.60 0.42
N PRO A 120 2.51 -12.97 -0.81
CA PRO A 120 1.95 -12.02 -1.75
C PRO A 120 0.63 -11.45 -1.23
N VAL A 121 0.33 -10.21 -1.63
CA VAL A 121 -1.01 -9.63 -1.51
C VAL A 121 -1.68 -9.75 -2.87
N ASP A 122 -2.84 -10.39 -2.90
CA ASP A 122 -3.54 -10.76 -4.12
C ASP A 122 -4.54 -9.68 -4.58
N LEU A 123 -5.03 -8.86 -3.64
CA LEU A 123 -6.07 -7.87 -3.88
C LEU A 123 -5.93 -6.70 -2.90
N LEU A 124 -6.16 -5.48 -3.39
CA LEU A 124 -6.38 -4.28 -2.59
C LEU A 124 -7.85 -3.87 -2.63
N LEU A 125 -8.46 -3.69 -1.46
CA LEU A 125 -9.76 -3.06 -1.29
C LEU A 125 -9.60 -1.65 -0.70
N CYS A 126 -10.03 -0.63 -1.44
CA CYS A 126 -10.09 0.75 -0.95
C CYS A 126 -11.54 1.11 -0.58
N CYS A 127 -11.75 1.48 0.68
CA CYS A 127 -13.10 1.68 1.23
C CYS A 127 -13.71 3.06 0.95
N GLY A 128 -13.00 3.97 0.28
CA GLY A 128 -13.49 5.31 -0.04
C GLY A 128 -12.37 6.32 -0.26
N ASP A 129 -12.78 7.55 -0.60
CA ASP A 129 -11.90 8.70 -0.86
C ASP A 129 -10.69 8.30 -1.74
N PHE A 130 -10.98 7.55 -2.81
CA PHE A 130 -9.98 7.05 -3.74
C PHE A 130 -9.35 8.20 -4.54
N GLN A 131 -10.14 9.22 -4.86
CA GLN A 131 -9.76 10.41 -5.63
C GLN A 131 -9.26 10.05 -7.03
N SER A 132 -10.13 9.45 -7.85
CA SER A 132 -9.88 9.06 -9.25
C SER A 132 -9.80 10.25 -10.24
N LEU A 133 -8.98 11.26 -9.95
CA LEU A 133 -8.81 12.46 -10.77
C LEU A 133 -7.99 12.16 -12.03
N ARG A 134 -8.57 12.31 -13.22
CA ARG A 134 -7.93 12.06 -14.52
C ARG A 134 -7.11 13.26 -14.98
N ASN A 135 -7.60 14.46 -14.68
CA ASN A 135 -7.00 15.75 -15.02
C ASN A 135 -7.63 16.88 -14.19
N GLU A 136 -7.17 18.13 -14.39
CA GLU A 136 -7.62 19.29 -13.60
C GLU A 136 -9.10 19.63 -13.79
N ALA A 137 -9.75 19.22 -14.88
CA ALA A 137 -11.18 19.46 -15.06
C ALA A 137 -12.03 18.66 -14.05
N ASP A 138 -11.54 17.52 -13.56
CA ASP A 138 -12.27 16.74 -12.55
C ASP A 138 -12.35 17.47 -11.19
N TYR A 139 -11.52 18.51 -10.96
CA TYR A 139 -11.60 19.37 -9.77
C TYR A 139 -12.95 20.07 -9.60
N ASP A 140 -13.69 20.28 -10.67
CA ASP A 140 -15.01 20.93 -10.62
C ASP A 140 -16.06 20.07 -9.91
N THR A 141 -15.84 18.75 -9.90
CA THR A 141 -16.73 17.76 -9.27
C THR A 141 -16.14 17.16 -7.98
N LEU A 142 -14.97 17.64 -7.57
CA LEU A 142 -14.31 17.24 -6.33
C LEU A 142 -14.77 18.14 -5.17
N ALA A 143 -15.41 17.53 -4.17
CA ALA A 143 -15.94 18.23 -3.00
C ALA A 143 -14.84 18.57 -1.95
N VAL A 144 -13.82 19.31 -2.35
CA VAL A 144 -12.69 19.74 -1.50
C VAL A 144 -12.45 21.24 -1.70
N PRO A 145 -12.18 22.04 -0.64
CA PRO A 145 -11.84 23.46 -0.81
C PRO A 145 -10.63 23.65 -1.73
N ASP A 146 -10.67 24.66 -2.61
CA ASP A 146 -9.66 24.83 -3.68
C ASP A 146 -8.20 24.81 -3.21
N LYS A 147 -7.92 25.40 -2.04
CA LYS A 147 -6.58 25.41 -1.43
C LYS A 147 -6.02 24.02 -1.05
N TYR A 148 -6.86 23.00 -1.02
CA TYR A 148 -6.50 21.62 -0.68
C TYR A 148 -6.65 20.66 -1.86
N LYS A 149 -7.08 21.16 -3.04
CA LYS A 149 -7.15 20.33 -4.24
C LYS A 149 -5.74 19.96 -4.70
N SER A 150 -5.57 18.68 -5.00
CA SER A 150 -4.33 18.10 -5.51
C SER A 150 -4.70 16.99 -6.47
N MET A 151 -3.87 16.78 -7.50
CA MET A 151 -4.11 15.76 -8.52
C MET A 151 -3.94 14.34 -7.97
N GLY A 152 -3.15 14.18 -6.90
CA GLY A 152 -2.74 12.88 -6.41
C GLY A 152 -1.97 12.09 -7.46
N ASP A 153 -2.09 10.77 -7.41
CA ASP A 153 -1.34 9.86 -8.29
C ASP A 153 -2.18 9.21 -9.39
N PHE A 154 -3.51 9.15 -9.24
CA PHE A 154 -4.38 8.37 -10.11
C PHE A 154 -4.24 8.71 -11.59
N TYR A 155 -4.10 9.99 -11.95
CA TYR A 155 -3.96 10.41 -13.35
C TYR A 155 -2.80 9.71 -14.09
N LYS A 156 -1.73 9.33 -13.37
CA LYS A 156 -0.58 8.60 -13.95
C LYS A 156 -0.99 7.20 -14.38
N TYR A 157 -1.80 6.53 -13.57
CA TYR A 157 -2.37 5.23 -13.87
C TYR A 157 -3.41 5.34 -14.99
N TYR A 158 -4.28 6.33 -14.93
CA TYR A 158 -5.30 6.59 -15.96
C TYR A 158 -4.69 6.82 -17.37
N LYS A 159 -3.56 7.54 -17.46
CA LYS A 159 -2.85 7.79 -18.72
C LYS A 159 -1.97 6.63 -19.18
N GLY A 160 -1.80 5.58 -18.38
CA GLY A 160 -0.88 4.49 -18.65
C GLY A 160 0.60 4.83 -18.44
N GLU A 161 0.92 5.94 -17.76
CA GLU A 161 2.29 6.26 -17.34
C GLU A 161 2.78 5.30 -16.24
N LYS A 162 1.84 4.75 -15.46
CA LYS A 162 2.07 3.71 -14.46
C LYS A 162 1.06 2.58 -14.62
N LYS A 163 1.51 1.37 -14.26
CA LYS A 163 0.65 0.18 -14.17
C LYS A 163 0.33 -0.12 -12.71
N VAL A 164 -0.90 -0.54 -12.47
CA VAL A 164 -1.35 -0.99 -11.17
C VAL A 164 -0.66 -2.32 -10.84
N PRO A 165 0.05 -2.46 -9.71
CA PRO A 165 0.86 -3.65 -9.43
C PRO A 165 0.04 -4.84 -8.90
N ILE A 166 -1.15 -4.58 -8.34
CA ILE A 166 -2.06 -5.57 -7.77
C ILE A 166 -3.50 -5.19 -8.11
N PRO A 167 -4.40 -6.17 -8.38
CA PRO A 167 -5.82 -5.89 -8.56
C PRO A 167 -6.33 -4.98 -7.45
N THR A 168 -6.97 -3.87 -7.83
CA THR A 168 -7.44 -2.84 -6.89
C THR A 168 -8.92 -2.59 -7.14
N VAL A 169 -9.74 -2.86 -6.13
CA VAL A 169 -11.17 -2.57 -6.14
C VAL A 169 -11.42 -1.45 -5.15
N PHE A 170 -12.22 -0.45 -5.54
CA PHE A 170 -12.56 0.65 -4.67
C PHE A 170 -14.04 0.99 -4.78
N ILE A 171 -14.54 1.65 -3.73
CA ILE A 171 -15.83 2.31 -3.72
C ILE A 171 -15.62 3.82 -3.53
N GLY A 172 -16.60 4.64 -3.95
CA GLY A 172 -16.53 6.09 -3.78
C GLY A 172 -16.71 6.52 -2.32
N GLY A 173 -15.98 7.56 -1.91
CA GLY A 173 -16.21 8.31 -0.67
C GLY A 173 -16.85 9.69 -0.89
N ASN A 174 -16.53 10.63 -0.01
CA ASN A 174 -17.05 12.01 -0.08
C ASN A 174 -16.07 12.97 -0.78
N HIS A 175 -14.80 12.62 -0.90
CA HIS A 175 -13.81 13.38 -1.66
C HIS A 175 -13.49 12.63 -2.96
N GLU A 176 -14.40 12.68 -3.92
CA GLU A 176 -14.23 11.95 -5.18
C GLU A 176 -14.37 12.85 -6.41
N ALA A 177 -13.77 12.41 -7.52
CA ALA A 177 -14.06 12.90 -8.85
C ALA A 177 -15.48 12.45 -9.26
N SER A 178 -16.50 13.02 -8.62
CA SER A 178 -17.87 12.51 -8.69
C SER A 178 -18.46 12.55 -10.10
N GLY A 179 -18.02 13.51 -10.93
CA GLY A 179 -18.39 13.56 -12.35
C GLY A 179 -17.87 12.33 -13.10
N TYR A 180 -16.60 11.96 -12.87
CA TYR A 180 -16.04 10.77 -13.48
C TYR A 180 -16.71 9.48 -12.97
N LEU A 181 -16.91 9.35 -11.65
CA LEU A 181 -17.56 8.16 -11.10
C LEU A 181 -19.02 8.00 -11.54
N GLN A 182 -19.72 9.08 -11.91
CA GLN A 182 -21.03 8.99 -12.54
C GLN A 182 -21.00 8.35 -13.93
N GLU A 183 -19.92 8.55 -14.70
CA GLU A 183 -19.72 7.85 -15.98
C GLU A 183 -19.62 6.32 -15.76
N LEU A 184 -19.25 5.89 -14.55
CA LEU A 184 -19.09 4.50 -14.12
C LEU A 184 -20.16 4.06 -13.09
N PHE A 185 -21.39 4.59 -13.17
CA PHE A 185 -22.45 4.36 -12.18
C PHE A 185 -22.75 2.88 -11.90
N TYR A 186 -22.72 2.02 -12.92
CA TYR A 186 -22.93 0.57 -12.79
C TYR A 186 -21.63 -0.21 -12.48
N GLY A 187 -20.55 0.51 -12.14
CA GLY A 187 -19.20 -0.01 -12.04
C GLY A 187 -18.49 -0.06 -13.39
N GLY A 188 -17.18 -0.31 -13.34
CA GLY A 188 -16.32 -0.44 -14.50
C GLY A 188 -14.85 -0.24 -14.16
N TRP A 189 -14.00 -0.39 -15.16
CA TRP A 189 -12.58 -0.11 -15.04
C TRP A 189 -12.34 1.40 -15.03
N ALA A 190 -11.85 1.91 -13.90
CA ALA A 190 -11.52 3.33 -13.77
C ALA A 190 -10.22 3.72 -14.50
N ALA A 191 -9.37 2.76 -14.84
CA ALA A 191 -8.13 3.00 -15.57
C ALA A 191 -7.86 1.82 -16.53
N PRO A 192 -7.10 2.04 -17.61
CA PRO A 192 -6.64 0.96 -18.49
C PRO A 192 -5.55 0.09 -17.81
N ASP A 193 -5.34 -1.12 -18.34
CA ASP A 193 -4.37 -2.12 -17.83
C ASP A 193 -2.89 -1.84 -18.19
#